data_AF-A0A916K1C9-F1
#
_entry.id   AF-A0A916K1C9-F1
#
_cell.length_a   1.000
_cell.length_b   1.000
_cell.length_c   1.000
_cell.angle_alpha   90.00
_cell.angle_beta   90.00
_cell.angle_gamma   90.00
#
_symmetry.space_group_name_H-M   'P 1'
#
loop_
_entity.id
_entity.type
_entity.pdbx_description
1 polymer ?
#
loop_
_entity_poly.entity_id
_entity_poly.type
_entity_poly.pdbx_seq_one_letter_code
_entity_poly.pdbx_strand_id
1 'polypeptide(L)'
;MTYDTIYWTVMGVSFVLTGAVGVLAMHKTEKLLLSFVAGSLVNILIIGAAWWWWSSVFAGSEQQFSRQFGLFGFGVCLVNNEVLLFFAQLIMKRKIGFTYKPDNPDDL
;
A
#
# COMPACT_ATOMS: atom_id res chain seq x y z
N MET A 1 24.75 5.49 -2.90
CA MET A 1 23.53 5.49 -2.05
C MET A 1 23.83 4.71 -0.79
N THR A 2 23.46 5.23 0.40
CA THR A 2 23.53 4.46 1.65
C THR A 2 22.36 3.47 1.75
N TYR A 3 22.49 2.41 2.54
CA TYR A 3 21.41 1.44 2.78
C TYR A 3 20.14 2.12 3.31
N ASP A 4 20.29 3.19 4.11
CA ASP A 4 19.17 4.00 4.59
C ASP A 4 18.40 4.65 3.43
N THR A 5 19.11 5.13 2.41
CA THR A 5 18.45 5.74 1.24
C THR A 5 17.59 4.71 0.50
N ILE A 6 18.11 3.49 0.33
CA ILE A 6 17.37 2.40 -0.31
C ILE A 6 16.16 2.01 0.54
N TYR A 7 16.35 1.90 1.86
CA TYR A 7 15.29 1.58 2.82
C TYR A 7 14.09 2.55 2.72
N TRP A 8 14.35 3.85 2.82
CA TRP A 8 13.30 4.87 2.72
C TRP A 8 12.68 4.95 1.33
N THR A 9 13.47 4.77 0.28
CA THR A 9 12.96 4.75 -1.11
C THR A 9 11.99 3.60 -1.31
N VAL A 10 12.33 2.40 -0.85
CA VAL A 10 11.47 1.22 -0.97
C VAL A 10 10.15 1.40 -0.21
N MET A 11 10.18 1.94 1.01
CA MET A 11 8.95 2.21 1.76
C MET A 11 8.07 3.25 1.06
N GLY A 12 8.66 4.33 0.54
CA GLY A 12 7.93 5.34 -0.22
C GLY A 12 7.31 4.78 -1.51
N VAL A 13 8.07 4.01 -2.28
CA VAL A 13 7.59 3.36 -3.51
C VAL A 13 6.47 2.35 -3.20
N SER A 14 6.62 1.56 -2.13
CA SER A 14 5.59 0.63 -1.69
C SER A 14 4.27 1.34 -1.40
N PHE A 15 4.32 2.43 -0.63
CA PHE A 15 3.15 3.25 -0.32
C PHE A 15 2.48 3.80 -1.60
N VAL A 16 3.25 4.44 -2.48
CA VAL A 16 2.72 5.07 -3.69
C VAL A 16 2.11 4.04 -4.65
N LEU A 17 2.80 2.93 -4.91
CA LEU A 17 2.33 1.91 -5.86
C LEU A 17 1.12 1.15 -5.33
N THR A 18 1.11 0.81 -4.04
CA THR A 18 -0.04 0.18 -3.38
C THR A 18 -1.28 1.06 -3.49
N GLY A 19 -1.13 2.35 -3.15
CA GLY A 19 -2.21 3.33 -3.26
C GLY A 19 -2.68 3.52 -4.70
N ALA A 20 -1.75 3.71 -5.64
CA ALA A 20 -2.08 3.92 -7.04
C ALA A 20 -2.86 2.73 -7.63
N VAL A 21 -2.40 1.50 -7.42
CA VAL A 21 -3.07 0.30 -7.93
C VAL A 21 -4.43 0.12 -7.28
N GLY A 22 -4.54 0.27 -5.96
CA GLY A 22 -5.81 0.13 -5.27
C GLY A 22 -6.83 1.20 -5.65
N VAL A 23 -6.40 2.45 -5.85
CA VAL A 23 -7.28 3.55 -6.29
C VAL A 23 -7.71 3.36 -7.74
N LEU A 24 -6.79 2.99 -8.65
CA LEU A 24 -7.12 2.73 -10.05
C LEU A 24 -8.06 1.53 -10.21
N ALA A 25 -7.83 0.46 -9.45
CA ALA A 25 -8.72 -0.69 -9.42
C ALA A 25 -10.11 -0.31 -8.89
N MET A 26 -10.17 0.53 -7.85
CA MET A 26 -11.41 1.03 -7.29
C MET A 26 -12.19 1.88 -8.28
N HIS A 27 -11.48 2.74 -9.02
CA HIS A 27 -12.10 3.58 -10.04
C HIS A 27 -12.68 2.77 -11.21
N LYS A 28 -12.04 1.66 -11.59
CA LYS A 28 -12.49 0.82 -12.72
C LYS A 28 -13.56 -0.20 -12.34
N THR A 29 -13.46 -0.79 -11.16
CA THR A 29 -14.31 -1.92 -10.77
C THR A 29 -15.45 -1.54 -9.83
N GLU A 30 -15.32 -0.42 -9.13
CA GLU A 30 -16.19 0.02 -8.02
C GLU A 30 -16.37 -1.02 -6.90
N LYS A 31 -15.56 -2.09 -6.92
CA LYS A 31 -15.63 -3.22 -5.99
C LYS A 31 -14.52 -3.06 -4.96
N LEU A 32 -14.93 -2.76 -3.72
CA LEU A 32 -14.00 -2.51 -2.61
C LEU A 32 -13.07 -3.71 -2.40
N LEU A 33 -13.61 -4.93 -2.29
CA LEU A 33 -12.80 -6.12 -2.02
C LEU A 33 -11.77 -6.41 -3.11
N LEU A 34 -12.17 -6.36 -4.39
CA LEU A 34 -11.23 -6.61 -5.50
C LEU A 34 -10.12 -5.56 -5.57
N SER A 35 -10.49 -4.31 -5.31
CA SER A 35 -9.54 -3.20 -5.34
C SER A 35 -8.58 -3.25 -4.17
N PHE A 36 -9.06 -3.65 -2.99
CA PHE A 36 -8.24 -3.86 -1.81
C PHE A 36 -7.22 -4.95 -2.08
N VAL A 37 -7.68 -6.14 -2.52
CA VAL A 37 -6.81 -7.27 -2.87
C VAL A 37 -5.75 -6.87 -3.92
N ALA A 38 -6.13 -6.09 -4.94
CA ALA A 38 -5.17 -5.64 -5.95
C ALA A 38 -4.06 -4.76 -5.36
N GLY A 39 -4.40 -3.81 -4.48
CA GLY A 39 -3.41 -2.99 -3.78
C GLY A 39 -2.58 -3.80 -2.78
N SER A 40 -3.20 -4.65 -1.97
CA SER A 40 -2.52 -5.49 -0.98
C SER A 40 -1.51 -6.45 -1.64
N LEU A 41 -1.84 -7.00 -2.81
CA LEU A 41 -0.90 -7.83 -3.57
C LEU A 41 0.37 -7.06 -3.95
N VAL A 42 0.24 -5.80 -4.39
CA VAL A 42 1.39 -4.95 -4.71
C VAL A 42 2.22 -4.65 -3.47
N ASN A 43 1.56 -4.33 -2.36
CA ASN A 43 2.22 -4.08 -1.07
C ASN A 43 3.03 -5.30 -0.61
N ILE A 44 2.41 -6.49 -0.63
CA ILE A 44 3.04 -7.76 -0.25
C ILE A 44 4.23 -8.07 -1.14
N LEU A 45 4.12 -7.88 -2.46
CA LEU A 45 5.21 -8.17 -3.39
C LEU A 45 6.41 -7.25 -3.17
N ILE A 46 6.17 -5.94 -3.02
CA ILE A 46 7.24 -4.96 -2.83
C ILE A 46 7.89 -5.17 -1.45
N ILE A 47 7.10 -5.21 -0.39
CA ILE A 47 7.63 -5.38 0.97
C ILE A 47 8.25 -6.77 1.15
N GLY A 48 7.65 -7.83 0.60
CA GLY A 48 8.20 -9.18 0.66
C GLY A 48 9.56 -9.28 -0.02
N ALA A 49 9.72 -8.70 -1.22
CA ALA A 49 11.00 -8.63 -1.90
C ALA A 49 12.03 -7.79 -1.13
N ALA A 50 11.60 -6.67 -0.57
CA ALA A 50 12.45 -5.80 0.25
C ALA A 50 12.91 -6.47 1.54
N TRP A 51 12.01 -7.19 2.21
CA TRP A 51 12.27 -7.97 3.42
C TRP A 51 13.31 -9.04 3.12
N TRP A 52 13.11 -9.80 2.02
CA TRP A 52 14.08 -10.80 1.57
C TRP A 52 15.45 -10.17 1.31
N TRP A 53 15.50 -9.11 0.50
CA TRP A 53 16.74 -8.40 0.18
C TRP A 53 17.45 -7.88 1.43
N TRP A 54 16.74 -7.21 2.34
CA TRP A 54 17.32 -6.68 3.58
C TRP A 54 17.90 -7.79 4.46
N SER A 55 17.18 -8.90 4.59
CA SER A 55 17.67 -10.06 5.36
C SER A 55 18.93 -10.67 4.76
N SER A 56 19.07 -10.66 3.43
CA SER A 56 20.24 -11.16 2.72
C SER A 56 21.46 -10.22 2.85
N VAL A 57 21.25 -8.91 2.83
CA VAL A 57 22.31 -7.91 2.93
C VAL A 57 22.90 -7.87 4.33
N PHE A 58 22.06 -7.98 5.36
CA PHE A 58 22.47 -7.92 6.77
C PHE A 58 22.61 -9.32 7.42
N ALA A 59 23.20 -10.28 6.69
CA ALA A 59 23.29 -11.67 7.14
C ALA A 59 24.35 -11.93 8.24
N GLY A 60 25.29 -11.00 8.44
CA GLY A 60 26.39 -11.14 9.41
C GLY A 60 25.92 -11.05 10.87
N SER A 61 26.65 -11.70 11.79
CA SER A 61 26.36 -11.69 13.22
C SER A 61 26.47 -10.29 13.85
N GLU A 62 27.42 -9.48 13.39
CA GLU A 62 27.61 -8.10 13.85
C GLU A 62 26.49 -7.14 13.40
N GLN A 63 25.69 -7.56 12.42
CA GLN A 63 24.64 -6.73 11.78
C GLN A 63 23.22 -7.11 12.24
N GLN A 64 23.10 -7.95 13.28
CA GLN A 64 21.80 -8.45 13.75
C GLN A 64 20.82 -7.33 14.11
N PHE A 65 21.29 -6.27 14.77
CA PHE A 65 20.43 -5.15 15.15
C PHE A 65 19.85 -4.45 13.92
N SER A 66 20.70 -4.05 12.96
CA SER A 66 20.28 -3.42 11.71
C SER A 66 19.34 -4.30 10.89
N ARG A 67 19.58 -5.62 10.89
CA ARG A 67 18.67 -6.59 10.28
C ARG A 67 17.29 -6.51 10.94
N GLN A 68 17.21 -6.77 12.25
CA GLN A 68 15.94 -6.83 12.96
C GLN A 68 15.16 -5.51 12.91
N PHE A 69 15.85 -4.38 13.08
CA PHE A 69 15.23 -3.06 13.04
C PHE A 69 14.62 -2.77 11.67
N GLY A 70 15.37 -3.02 10.58
CA GLY A 70 14.84 -2.81 9.22
C GLY A 70 13.66 -3.73 8.90
N LEU A 71 13.73 -5.01 9.29
CA LEU A 71 12.62 -5.96 9.12
C LEU A 71 11.37 -5.54 9.90
N PHE A 72 11.53 -5.08 11.14
CA PHE A 72 10.43 -4.56 11.94
C PHE A 72 9.77 -3.35 11.25
N GLY A 73 10.56 -2.39 10.78
CA GLY A 73 10.01 -1.22 10.11
C GLY A 73 9.35 -1.56 8.76
N PHE A 74 9.82 -2.57 8.02
CA PHE A 74 9.08 -3.10 6.86
C PHE A 74 7.73 -3.70 7.26
N GLY A 75 7.65 -4.41 8.39
CA GLY A 75 6.40 -4.90 8.95
C GLY A 75 5.43 -3.77 9.30
N VAL A 76 5.91 -2.71 9.95
CA VAL A 76 5.11 -1.50 10.25
C VAL A 76 4.62 -0.83 8.96
N CYS A 77 5.49 -0.69 7.96
CA CYS A 77 5.15 -0.12 6.67
C CYS A 77 4.04 -0.94 5.96
N LEU A 78 4.16 -2.27 5.97
CA LEU A 78 3.16 -3.17 5.38
C LEU A 78 1.77 -2.93 5.97
N VAL A 79 1.65 -2.96 7.30
CA VAL A 79 0.36 -2.78 7.99
C VAL A 79 -0.20 -1.38 7.77
N ASN A 80 0.64 -0.34 7.85
CA ASN A 80 0.20 1.04 7.63
C ASN A 80 -0.35 1.24 6.21
N ASN A 81 0.30 0.67 5.21
CA ASN A 81 -0.17 0.74 3.83
C ASN A 81 -1.55 0.08 3.68
N GLU A 82 -1.79 -1.09 4.30
CA GLU A 82 -3.10 -1.76 4.26
C GLU A 82 -4.20 -0.92 4.91
N VAL A 83 -3.93 -0.33 6.07
CA VAL A 83 -4.90 0.52 6.78
C VAL A 83 -5.27 1.74 5.94
N LEU A 84 -4.27 2.43 5.40
CA LEU A 84 -4.50 3.61 4.55
C LEU A 84 -5.23 3.25 3.25
N LEU A 85 -4.85 2.14 2.62
CA LEU A 85 -5.52 1.63 1.42
C LEU A 85 -6.99 1.35 1.68
N PHE A 86 -7.30 0.64 2.76
CA PHE A 86 -8.66 0.28 3.15
C PHE A 86 -9.53 1.53 3.36
N PHE A 87 -9.04 2.50 4.14
CA PHE A 87 -9.79 3.74 4.39
C PHE A 87 -9.97 4.57 3.12
N ALA A 88 -8.94 4.67 2.27
CA ALA A 88 -9.04 5.38 0.99
C ALA A 88 -10.15 4.77 0.10
N GLN A 89 -10.18 3.44 -0.03
CA GLN A 89 -11.19 2.75 -0.84
C GLN A 89 -12.58 2.82 -0.24
N LEU A 90 -12.71 2.79 1.09
CA LEU A 90 -13.98 2.95 1.78
C LEU A 90 -14.57 4.35 1.55
N ILE A 91 -13.75 5.40 1.61
CA ILE A 91 -14.15 6.78 1.27
C ILE A 91 -14.57 6.87 -0.20
N MET A 92 -13.80 6.30 -1.12
CA MET A 92 -14.17 6.27 -2.54
C MET A 92 -15.49 5.53 -2.78
N LYS A 93 -15.71 4.38 -2.12
CA LYS A 93 -16.96 3.61 -2.27
C LYS A 93 -18.16 4.42 -1.83
N ARG A 94 -18.05 5.14 -0.72
CA ARG A 94 -19.11 6.05 -0.26
C ARG A 94 -19.37 7.14 -1.28
N LYS A 95 -18.33 7.79 -1.81
CA LYS A 95 -18.48 8.86 -2.82
C LYS A 95 -19.17 8.37 -4.11
N ILE A 96 -18.83 7.17 -4.58
CA ILE A 96 -19.46 6.55 -5.77
C ILE A 96 -20.93 6.18 -5.49
N GLY A 97 -21.22 5.67 -4.29
CA GLY A 97 -22.59 5.32 -3.88
C GLY A 97 -23.53 6.51 -3.73
N PHE A 98 -23.00 7.72 -3.54
CA PHE A 98 -23.75 8.99 -3.46
C PHE A 98 -23.80 9.73 -4.80
N THR A 99 -23.90 9.01 -5.92
CA THR A 99 -24.24 9.67 -7.19
C THR A 99 -25.71 10.12 -7.08
N TYR A 100 -25.93 11.40 -6.80
CA TYR A 100 -27.27 12.00 -6.81
C TYR A 100 -27.91 11.72 -8.17
N LYS A 101 -28.95 10.92 -8.18
CA LYS A 101 -29.82 10.74 -9.33
C LYS A 101 -30.96 11.74 -9.11
N PRO A 102 -31.03 12.84 -9.88
CA PRO A 102 -32.18 13.74 -9.76
C PRO A 102 -33.45 12.93 -10.05
N ASP A 103 -34.41 13.01 -9.14
CA ASP A 103 -35.67 12.29 -9.27
C ASP A 103 -36.54 12.92 -10.37
N ASN A 104 -36.28 14.18 -10.73
CA ASN A 104 -36.91 14.88 -11.84
C ASN A 104 -35.84 15.49 -12.79
N PRO A 105 -35.93 15.33 -14.12
CA PRO A 105 -35.01 15.96 -15.08
C PRO A 105 -34.97 17.50 -15.03
N ASP A 106 -35.89 18.14 -14.32
CA ASP A 106 -35.97 19.60 -14.16
C ASP A 106 -35.20 20.12 -12.92
N ASP A 107 -34.56 19.23 -12.14
CA ASP A 107 -33.84 19.58 -10.90
C ASP A 107 -32.39 20.10 -11.16
N LEU A 108 -32.05 20.46 -12.40
CA LEU A 108 -30.73 20.99 -12.81
C LEU A 108 -30.79 22.48 -13.21
#